data_AF-E8KEI7-F1
#
_entry.id   AF-E8KEI7-F1
#
_cell.length_a   1.000
_cell.length_b   1.000
_cell.length_c   1.000
_cell.angle_alpha   90.00
_cell.angle_beta   90.00
_cell.angle_gamma   90.00
#
_symmetry.space_group_name_H-M   'P 1'
#
loop_
_entity.id
_entity.type
_entity.pdbx_description
1 polymer ?
#
loop_
_entity_poly.entity_id
_entity_poly.type
_entity_poly.pdbx_seq_one_letter_code
_entity_poly.pdbx_strand_id
1 'polypeptide(L)'
;MLTFLKEHRWCFTFLLFFIGTIIYTYLWYKDVADHRYYPIALSERDEITIDYQTPYIVSDKRCFKLGFSVKEAEDYYEHYDKLYRPIYDLPKKEFYSKVADRPKLRIKIFKDTTLVRQDDLYVDAIYGHGDRIINGKKYWLIDTYLYSEYEKDDCHYFEPQSSYKIVVTNFIPKEYYKNIEVFFGIFPIKPR
;
A
#
# COMPACT_ATOMS: atom_id res chain seq x y z
N MET A 1 25.13 -44.50 -12.66
CA MET A 1 24.21 -43.40 -12.31
C MET A 1 24.38 -42.96 -10.86
N LEU A 2 24.32 -43.87 -9.88
CA LEU A 2 24.58 -43.56 -8.45
C LEU A 2 26.02 -43.09 -8.15
N THR A 3 27.03 -43.63 -8.83
CA THR A 3 28.44 -43.21 -8.70
C THR A 3 28.68 -41.79 -9.21
N PHE A 4 28.17 -41.46 -10.39
CA PHE A 4 28.25 -40.13 -10.99
C PHE A 4 27.60 -39.04 -10.11
N LEU A 5 26.41 -39.31 -9.56
CA LEU A 5 25.74 -38.41 -8.62
C LEU A 5 26.55 -38.21 -7.32
N LYS A 6 27.27 -39.24 -6.87
CA LYS A 6 28.09 -39.19 -5.66
C LYS A 6 29.38 -38.41 -5.86
N GLU A 7 30.01 -38.53 -7.03
CA GLU A 7 31.20 -37.78 -7.44
C GLU A 7 30.90 -36.29 -7.63
N HIS A 8 29.77 -35.97 -8.26
CA HIS A 8 29.38 -34.58 -8.55
C HIS A 8 28.42 -33.98 -7.53
N ARG A 9 28.22 -34.63 -6.37
CA ARG A 9 27.24 -34.19 -5.35
C ARG A 9 27.40 -32.72 -4.97
N TRP A 10 28.65 -32.27 -4.82
CA TRP A 10 28.95 -30.89 -4.44
C TRP A 10 28.62 -29.90 -5.55
N CYS A 11 28.92 -30.24 -6.81
CA CYS A 11 28.53 -29.43 -7.97
C CYS A 11 27.00 -29.29 -8.07
N PHE A 12 26.25 -30.38 -7.86
CA PHE A 12 24.79 -30.34 -7.84
C PHE A 12 24.26 -29.51 -6.67
N THR A 13 24.84 -29.64 -5.47
CA THR A 13 24.45 -28.83 -4.31
C THR A 13 24.71 -27.34 -4.57
N PHE A 14 25.88 -26.97 -5.10
CA PHE A 14 26.16 -25.58 -5.46
C PHE A 14 25.21 -25.07 -6.53
N LEU A 15 24.95 -25.85 -7.58
CA LEU A 15 24.00 -25.49 -8.63
C LEU A 15 22.60 -25.23 -8.05
N LEU A 16 22.09 -26.12 -7.21
CA LEU A 16 20.80 -25.97 -6.55
C LEU A 16 20.76 -24.74 -5.64
N PHE A 17 21.86 -24.47 -4.92
CA PHE A 17 22.00 -23.26 -4.10
C PHE A 17 21.93 -21.99 -4.94
N PHE A 18 22.66 -21.92 -6.07
CA PHE A 18 22.62 -20.78 -6.98
C PHE A 18 21.23 -20.59 -7.59
N ILE A 19 20.61 -21.66 -8.09
CA ILE A 19 19.25 -21.61 -8.64
C ILE A 19 18.26 -21.13 -7.58
N GLY A 20 18.33 -21.68 -6.37
CA GLY A 20 17.47 -21.28 -5.25
C GLY A 20 17.65 -19.81 -4.88
N THR A 21 18.90 -19.32 -4.87
CA THR A 21 19.21 -17.91 -4.56
C THR A 21 18.65 -16.97 -5.64
N ILE A 22 18.77 -17.33 -6.91
CA ILE A 22 18.23 -16.54 -8.03
C ILE A 22 16.70 -16.49 -7.94
N ILE A 23 16.05 -17.64 -7.73
CA ILE A 23 14.59 -17.71 -7.59
C ILE A 23 14.13 -16.88 -6.38
N TYR A 24 14.78 -17.03 -5.23
CA TYR A 24 14.43 -16.28 -4.03
C TYR A 24 14.58 -14.77 -4.25
N THR A 25 15.70 -14.33 -4.83
CA THR A 25 15.95 -12.91 -5.11
C THR A 25 14.92 -12.34 -6.07
N TYR A 26 14.55 -13.11 -7.10
CA TYR A 26 13.51 -12.71 -8.05
C TYR A 26 12.13 -12.57 -7.39
N LEU A 27 11.75 -13.54 -6.56
CA LEU A 27 10.48 -13.51 -5.82
C LEU A 27 10.46 -12.37 -4.79
N TRP A 28 11.57 -12.12 -4.11
CA TRP A 28 11.74 -10.99 -3.21
C TRP A 28 11.62 -9.66 -3.96
N TYR A 29 12.27 -9.51 -5.11
CA TYR A 29 12.15 -8.29 -5.93
C TYR A 29 10.70 -8.03 -6.36
N LYS A 30 9.96 -9.09 -6.75
CA LYS A 30 8.54 -8.97 -7.05
C LYS A 30 7.72 -8.53 -5.84
N ASP A 31 8.05 -9.06 -4.67
CA ASP A 31 7.40 -8.71 -3.41
C ASP A 31 7.62 -7.23 -3.02
N VAL A 32 8.86 -6.72 -3.07
CA VAL A 32 9.13 -5.29 -2.81
C VAL A 32 8.61 -4.35 -3.91
N ALA A 33 8.26 -4.87 -5.08
CA ALA A 33 7.64 -4.11 -6.17
C ALA A 33 6.10 -4.22 -6.21
N ASP A 34 5.48 -4.97 -5.28
CA ASP A 34 4.04 -5.24 -5.27
C ASP A 34 3.21 -4.04 -4.75
N HIS A 35 3.19 -2.97 -5.55
CA HIS A 35 2.34 -1.81 -5.32
C HIS A 35 1.01 -1.98 -6.06
N ARG A 36 -0.10 -2.03 -5.32
CA ARG A 36 -1.44 -2.18 -5.90
C ARG A 36 -2.30 -0.98 -5.58
N TYR A 37 -3.16 -0.62 -6.52
CA TYR A 37 -4.02 0.56 -6.43
C TYR A 37 -5.44 0.20 -6.84
N TYR A 38 -6.41 0.69 -6.09
CA TYR A 38 -7.83 0.41 -6.26
C TYR A 38 -8.60 1.73 -6.27
N PRO A 39 -9.42 2.01 -7.28
CA PRO A 39 -10.16 3.27 -7.35
C PRO A 39 -11.13 3.38 -6.17
N ILE A 40 -11.22 4.57 -5.56
CA ILE A 40 -12.17 4.88 -4.48
C ILE A 40 -12.64 6.32 -4.63
N ALA A 41 -13.94 6.58 -4.48
CA ALA A 41 -14.48 7.93 -4.49
C ALA A 41 -14.41 8.57 -3.09
N LEU A 42 -13.89 9.79 -3.03
CA LEU A 42 -13.85 10.58 -1.80
C LEU A 42 -14.91 11.69 -1.73
N SER A 43 -15.53 12.03 -2.86
CA SER A 43 -16.58 13.04 -2.97
C SER A 43 -17.96 12.54 -2.58
N GLU A 44 -18.13 11.24 -2.51
CA GLU A 44 -19.37 10.58 -2.11
C GLU A 44 -19.08 9.44 -1.14
N ARG A 45 -20.13 8.92 -0.50
CA ARG A 45 -19.97 7.71 0.30
C ARG A 45 -19.71 6.57 -0.66
N ASP A 46 -18.56 5.93 -0.47
CA ASP A 46 -18.11 4.84 -1.30
C ASP A 46 -17.61 3.70 -0.42
N GLU A 47 -17.78 2.48 -0.91
CA GLU A 47 -17.26 1.28 -0.29
C GLU A 47 -16.75 0.34 -1.38
N ILE A 48 -15.44 0.05 -1.31
CA ILE A 48 -14.81 -0.88 -2.22
C ILE A 48 -14.46 -2.16 -1.48
N THR A 49 -14.67 -3.28 -2.17
CA THR A 49 -14.21 -4.60 -1.74
C THR A 49 -13.05 -5.03 -2.62
N ILE A 50 -11.94 -5.37 -2.00
CA ILE A 50 -10.70 -5.78 -2.64
C ILE A 50 -10.44 -7.24 -2.30
N ASP A 51 -10.41 -8.09 -3.32
CA ASP A 51 -9.89 -9.44 -3.20
C ASP A 51 -8.36 -9.40 -3.33
N TYR A 52 -7.67 -9.42 -2.19
CA TYR A 52 -6.23 -9.26 -2.10
C TYR A 52 -5.53 -10.62 -2.01
N GLN A 53 -4.92 -11.04 -3.12
CA GLN A 53 -4.06 -12.22 -3.18
C GLN A 53 -2.61 -11.87 -2.88
N THR A 54 -2.03 -12.45 -1.84
CA THR A 54 -0.65 -12.12 -1.46
C THR A 54 0.37 -12.82 -2.36
N PRO A 55 1.56 -12.24 -2.57
CA PRO A 55 2.62 -12.87 -3.36
C PRO A 55 3.19 -14.13 -2.67
N TYR A 56 4.01 -14.86 -3.42
CA TYR A 56 4.71 -16.07 -2.96
C TYR A 56 5.57 -15.84 -1.72
N ILE A 57 6.17 -14.66 -1.62
CA ILE A 57 6.96 -14.21 -0.48
C ILE A 57 6.34 -12.89 -0.04
N VAL A 58 6.20 -12.72 1.28
CA VAL A 58 5.86 -11.43 1.89
C VAL A 58 6.98 -11.11 2.88
N SER A 59 7.93 -10.29 2.44
CA SER A 59 9.11 -9.96 3.24
C SER A 59 8.86 -8.90 4.30
N ASP A 60 7.84 -8.07 4.12
CA ASP A 60 7.47 -7.01 5.06
C ASP A 60 5.95 -6.81 5.11
N LYS A 61 5.50 -6.05 6.11
CA LYS A 61 4.13 -5.55 6.22
C LYS A 61 3.75 -4.75 4.99
N ARG A 62 2.46 -4.78 4.66
CA ARG A 62 1.89 -3.87 3.68
C ARG A 62 1.25 -2.70 4.39
N CYS A 63 1.59 -1.50 3.96
CA CYS A 63 0.91 -0.30 4.42
C CYS A 63 -0.10 0.18 3.40
N PHE A 64 -0.95 1.07 3.89
CA PHE A 64 -2.03 1.65 3.13
C PHE A 64 -1.72 3.12 2.83
N LYS A 65 -2.14 3.57 1.65
CA LYS A 65 -1.97 4.95 1.19
C LYS A 65 -3.16 5.40 0.37
N LEU A 66 -3.30 6.71 0.20
CA LEU A 66 -4.14 7.27 -0.86
C LEU A 66 -3.26 7.92 -1.92
N GLY A 67 -3.51 7.57 -3.18
CA GLY A 67 -2.93 8.21 -4.35
C GLY A 67 -3.95 9.14 -4.99
N PHE A 68 -3.63 10.42 -5.07
CA PHE A 68 -4.47 11.43 -5.75
C PHE A 68 -3.93 11.65 -7.16
N SER A 69 -4.78 11.45 -8.17
CA SER A 69 -4.42 11.80 -9.54
C SER A 69 -4.38 13.30 -9.71
N VAL A 70 -3.30 13.78 -10.31
CA VAL A 70 -3.15 15.18 -10.72
C VAL A 70 -2.84 15.25 -12.21
N LYS A 71 -3.30 16.33 -12.84
CA LYS A 71 -3.13 16.52 -14.27
C LYS A 71 -1.74 17.08 -14.59
N GLU A 72 -1.25 18.00 -13.76
CA GLU A 72 0.03 18.69 -13.96
C GLU A 72 0.82 18.79 -12.65
N ALA A 73 2.14 19.01 -12.76
CA ALA A 73 3.03 19.11 -11.61
C ALA A 73 2.82 20.44 -10.83
N GLU A 74 2.36 21.50 -11.48
CA GLU A 74 1.98 22.75 -10.80
C GLU A 74 0.82 22.56 -9.81
N ASP A 75 -0.19 21.74 -10.14
CA ASP A 75 -1.33 21.42 -9.25
C ASP A 75 -0.85 20.81 -7.91
N TYR A 76 0.25 20.05 -7.94
CA TYR A 76 0.84 19.46 -6.74
C TYR A 76 1.33 20.53 -5.75
N TYR A 77 2.14 21.47 -6.22
CA TYR A 77 2.79 22.46 -5.37
C TYR A 77 1.81 23.52 -4.86
N GLU A 78 0.83 23.92 -5.66
CA GLU A 78 -0.09 24.97 -5.25
C GLU A 78 -1.17 24.49 -4.28
N HIS A 79 -1.67 23.26 -4.46
CA HIS A 79 -2.81 22.73 -3.72
C HIS A 79 -2.44 21.63 -2.71
N TYR A 80 -1.73 20.59 -3.13
CA TYR A 80 -1.55 19.40 -2.29
C TYR A 80 -0.47 19.58 -1.23
N ASP A 81 0.64 20.24 -1.55
CA ASP A 81 1.73 20.50 -0.59
C ASP A 81 1.23 21.31 0.63
N LYS A 82 0.32 22.27 0.41
CA LYS A 82 -0.29 23.04 1.50
C LYS A 82 -1.26 22.22 2.34
N LEU A 83 -2.11 21.39 1.71
CA LEU A 83 -3.14 20.60 2.40
C LEU A 83 -2.55 19.42 3.19
N TYR A 84 -1.50 18.80 2.67
CA TYR A 84 -0.89 17.59 3.20
C TYR A 84 0.58 17.79 3.59
N ARG A 85 0.91 19.02 4.01
CA ARG A 85 2.25 19.33 4.51
C ARG A 85 2.62 18.37 5.65
N PRO A 86 3.82 17.76 5.61
CA PRO A 86 4.24 16.81 6.62
C PRO A 86 4.10 17.33 8.04
N ILE A 87 3.52 16.49 8.88
CA ILE A 87 3.31 16.77 10.28
C ILE A 87 4.36 15.99 11.07
N TYR A 88 5.48 16.64 11.39
CA TYR A 88 6.48 16.07 12.29
C TYR A 88 6.23 16.57 13.71
N ASP A 89 6.33 15.67 14.70
CA ASP A 89 6.39 15.96 16.14
C ASP A 89 5.25 16.83 16.70
N LEU A 90 4.03 16.69 16.18
CA LEU A 90 2.88 17.40 16.77
C LEU A 90 2.36 16.69 18.01
N PRO A 91 1.94 17.41 19.06
CA PRO A 91 1.17 16.81 20.14
C PRO A 91 -0.07 16.07 19.62
N LYS A 92 -0.42 14.92 20.23
CA LYS A 92 -1.58 14.08 19.86
C LYS A 92 -2.86 14.87 19.56
N LYS A 93 -3.18 15.89 20.36
CA LYS A 93 -4.38 16.73 20.16
C LYS A 93 -4.32 17.52 18.84
N GLU A 94 -3.16 18.06 18.50
CA GLU A 94 -2.96 18.84 17.29
C GLU A 94 -2.97 17.96 16.04
N PHE A 95 -2.44 16.73 16.14
CA PHE A 95 -2.59 15.72 15.09
C PHE A 95 -4.06 15.50 14.73
N TYR A 96 -4.91 15.16 15.71
CA TYR A 96 -6.34 14.91 15.46
C TYR A 96 -7.07 16.16 14.95
N SER A 97 -6.68 17.34 15.40
CA SER A 97 -7.24 18.60 14.89
C SER A 97 -6.91 18.80 13.40
N LYS A 98 -5.72 18.43 12.95
CA LYS A 98 -5.31 18.60 11.54
C LYS A 98 -5.92 17.55 10.62
N VAL A 99 -6.03 16.30 11.06
CA VAL A 99 -6.62 15.23 10.23
C VAL A 99 -8.15 15.22 10.24
N ALA A 100 -8.79 15.98 11.13
CA ALA A 100 -10.25 16.07 11.21
C ALA A 100 -10.91 16.53 9.89
N ASP A 101 -10.26 17.45 9.18
CA ASP A 101 -10.75 17.98 7.91
C ASP A 101 -10.21 17.24 6.68
N ARG A 102 -9.48 16.14 6.88
CA ARG A 102 -8.97 15.29 5.80
C ARG A 102 -9.90 14.09 5.58
N PRO A 103 -9.77 13.35 4.46
CA PRO A 103 -10.54 12.14 4.25
C PRO A 103 -10.29 11.15 5.39
N LYS A 104 -11.36 10.49 5.81
CA LYS A 104 -11.30 9.44 6.83
C LYS A 104 -11.90 8.17 6.26
N LEU A 105 -11.07 7.14 6.14
CA LEU A 105 -11.50 5.83 5.69
C LEU A 105 -11.69 4.90 6.88
N ARG A 106 -12.40 3.81 6.65
CA ARG A 106 -12.34 2.63 7.52
C ARG A 106 -11.92 1.44 6.71
N ILE A 107 -11.03 0.65 7.27
CA ILE A 107 -10.64 -0.63 6.70
C ILE A 107 -11.18 -1.76 7.56
N LYS A 108 -11.58 -2.84 6.88
CA LYS A 108 -11.81 -4.15 7.48
C LYS A 108 -11.06 -5.18 6.67
N ILE A 109 -10.19 -5.95 7.32
CA ILE A 109 -9.44 -7.03 6.70
C ILE A 109 -10.02 -8.35 7.20
N PHE A 110 -10.42 -9.18 6.27
CA PHE A 110 -10.90 -10.53 6.52
C PHE A 110 -9.93 -11.53 5.91
N LYS A 111 -9.64 -12.59 6.66
CA LYS A 111 -9.01 -13.81 6.14
C LYS A 111 -10.10 -14.87 6.09
N ASP A 112 -10.37 -15.40 4.90
CA ASP A 112 -11.55 -16.22 4.62
C ASP A 112 -12.85 -15.49 5.01
N THR A 113 -13.48 -15.89 6.12
CA THR A 113 -14.69 -15.27 6.68
C THR A 113 -14.44 -14.56 8.01
N THR A 114 -13.21 -14.63 8.54
CA THR A 114 -12.88 -14.10 9.88
C THR A 114 -12.34 -12.68 9.76
N LEU A 115 -12.93 -11.74 10.49
CA LEU A 115 -12.42 -10.38 10.63
C LEU A 115 -11.11 -10.42 11.45
N VAL A 116 -9.99 -10.08 10.82
CA VAL A 116 -8.68 -10.08 11.47
C VAL A 116 -8.21 -8.68 11.85
N ARG A 117 -8.78 -7.64 11.23
CA ARG A 117 -8.43 -6.24 11.51
C ARG A 117 -9.56 -5.29 11.16
N GLN A 118 -9.77 -4.27 11.98
CA GLN A 118 -10.64 -3.15 11.66
C GLN A 118 -10.08 -1.87 12.27
N ASP A 119 -9.80 -0.86 11.45
CA ASP A 119 -9.24 0.42 11.90
C ASP A 119 -9.83 1.58 11.09
N ASP A 120 -9.84 2.76 11.71
CA ASP A 120 -10.11 4.02 11.04
C ASP A 120 -8.78 4.61 10.55
N LEU A 121 -8.75 5.09 9.31
CA LEU A 121 -7.55 5.62 8.67
C LEU A 121 -7.65 7.12 8.45
N TYR A 122 -6.61 7.81 8.87
CA TYR A 122 -6.46 9.25 8.77
C TYR A 122 -5.41 9.57 7.72
N VAL A 123 -5.78 10.36 6.72
CA VAL A 123 -4.83 10.88 5.75
C VAL A 123 -3.96 11.93 6.43
N ASP A 124 -2.65 11.75 6.39
CA ASP A 124 -1.72 12.70 6.98
C ASP A 124 -0.98 13.53 5.94
N ALA A 125 0.14 13.02 5.46
CA ALA A 125 1.10 13.81 4.71
C ALA A 125 1.40 13.19 3.35
N ILE A 126 1.87 14.02 2.42
CA ILE A 126 2.45 13.51 1.18
C ILE A 126 3.67 12.65 1.50
N TYR A 127 3.67 11.45 0.94
CA TYR A 127 4.77 10.51 0.99
C TYR A 127 5.68 10.65 -0.23
N GLY A 128 5.09 10.83 -1.40
CA GLY A 128 5.83 10.91 -2.65
C GLY A 128 4.92 11.09 -3.85
N HIS A 129 5.52 11.17 -5.02
CA HIS A 129 4.80 11.31 -6.27
C HIS A 129 5.43 10.45 -7.36
N GLY A 130 4.66 10.13 -8.40
CA GLY A 130 5.22 9.49 -9.58
C GLY A 130 4.19 8.90 -10.51
N ASP A 131 4.70 8.48 -11.66
CA ASP A 131 3.92 7.75 -12.65
C ASP A 131 3.53 6.37 -12.14
N ARG A 132 2.26 6.01 -12.33
CA ARG A 132 1.69 4.68 -12.06
C ARG A 132 0.84 4.24 -13.23
N ILE A 133 0.88 2.94 -13.53
CA ILE A 133 -0.04 2.33 -14.48
C ILE A 133 -1.09 1.58 -13.66
N ILE A 134 -2.35 2.01 -13.78
CA ILE A 134 -3.49 1.43 -13.07
C ILE A 134 -4.52 1.07 -14.11
N ASN A 135 -4.92 -0.20 -14.16
CA ASN A 135 -5.85 -0.74 -15.16
C ASN A 135 -5.47 -0.36 -16.61
N GLY A 136 -4.18 -0.35 -16.93
CA GLY A 136 -3.66 -0.02 -18.26
C GLY A 136 -3.59 1.49 -18.60
N LYS A 137 -4.09 2.37 -17.73
CA LYS A 137 -3.98 3.83 -17.88
C LYS A 137 -2.83 4.37 -17.03
N LYS A 138 -2.07 5.32 -17.59
CA LYS A 138 -0.99 6.02 -16.90
C LYS A 138 -1.56 7.19 -16.09
N TYR A 139 -1.13 7.31 -14.84
CA TYR A 139 -1.51 8.34 -13.89
C TYR A 139 -0.28 8.95 -13.24
N TRP A 140 -0.24 10.27 -13.09
CA TRP A 140 0.69 10.92 -12.17
C TRP A 140 0.01 11.00 -10.81
N LEU A 141 0.48 10.20 -9.85
CA LEU A 141 -0.12 10.12 -8.52
C LEU A 141 0.72 10.85 -7.49
N ILE A 142 0.03 11.52 -6.56
CA ILE A 142 0.57 12.00 -5.30
C ILE A 142 0.12 11.03 -4.21
N ASP A 143 1.06 10.26 -3.69
CA ASP A 143 0.83 9.28 -2.64
C ASP A 143 0.88 9.97 -1.26
N THR A 144 -0.04 9.63 -0.37
CA THR A 144 -0.11 10.11 1.02
C THR A 144 -0.02 8.98 2.02
N TYR A 145 0.53 9.25 3.19
CA TYR A 145 0.52 8.33 4.32
C TYR A 145 -0.87 8.23 4.96
N LEU A 146 -1.23 7.01 5.36
CA LEU A 146 -2.37 6.73 6.22
C LEU A 146 -1.90 6.29 7.60
N TYR A 147 -2.52 6.86 8.62
CA TYR A 147 -2.29 6.51 10.02
C TYR A 147 -3.56 5.89 10.60
N SER A 148 -3.39 4.86 11.42
CA SER A 148 -4.51 4.27 12.18
C SER A 148 -4.78 5.03 13.48
N GLU A 149 -3.72 5.60 14.06
CA GLU A 149 -3.75 6.48 15.23
C GLU A 149 -2.48 7.35 15.25
N TYR A 150 -2.42 8.28 16.21
CA TYR A 150 -1.25 9.12 16.43
C TYR A 150 0.03 8.28 16.54
N GLU A 151 1.06 8.61 15.74
CA GLU A 151 2.36 7.91 15.64
C GLU A 151 2.30 6.43 15.20
N LYS A 152 1.17 5.96 14.65
CA LYS A 152 1.04 4.58 14.19
C LYS A 152 0.64 4.47 12.73
N ASP A 153 1.64 4.17 11.91
CA ASP A 153 1.46 3.82 10.51
C ASP A 153 0.42 2.72 10.36
N ASP A 154 -0.39 2.84 9.31
CA ASP A 154 -1.38 1.84 9.02
C ASP A 154 -0.81 0.72 8.13
N CYS A 155 -0.37 -0.37 8.77
CA CYS A 155 0.23 -1.52 8.09
C CYS A 155 -0.25 -2.86 8.65
N HIS A 156 -0.32 -3.88 7.82
CA HIS A 156 -0.72 -5.23 8.21
C HIS A 156 0.29 -6.27 7.68
N TYR A 157 0.61 -7.26 8.49
CA TYR A 157 1.40 -8.41 8.06
C TYR A 157 0.46 -9.43 7.43
N PHE A 158 0.59 -9.62 6.12
CA PHE A 158 -0.20 -10.60 5.38
C PHE A 158 0.60 -11.89 5.25
N GLU A 159 -0.06 -13.03 5.44
CA GLU A 159 0.59 -14.32 5.20
C GLU A 159 0.87 -14.51 3.70
N PRO A 160 2.02 -15.09 3.31
CA PRO A 160 2.31 -15.38 1.92
C PRO A 160 1.31 -16.38 1.34
N GLN A 161 1.10 -16.33 0.02
CA GLN A 161 0.21 -17.23 -0.73
C GLN A 161 -1.20 -17.39 -0.12
N SER A 162 -1.75 -16.31 0.39
CA SER A 162 -3.03 -16.29 1.10
C SER A 162 -4.00 -15.29 0.45
N SER A 163 -5.28 -15.59 0.60
CA SER A 163 -6.36 -14.73 0.11
C SER A 163 -6.97 -13.93 1.25
N TYR A 164 -7.10 -12.63 1.06
CA TYR A 164 -7.76 -11.73 1.99
C TYR A 164 -8.86 -10.96 1.26
N LYS A 165 -9.90 -10.61 2.00
CA LYS A 165 -10.89 -9.62 1.58
C LYS A 165 -10.69 -8.36 2.37
N ILE A 166 -10.49 -7.24 1.69
CA ILE A 166 -10.31 -5.93 2.31
C ILE A 166 -11.49 -5.06 1.91
N VAL A 167 -12.24 -4.57 2.89
CA VAL A 167 -13.32 -3.61 2.66
C VAL A 167 -12.81 -2.24 3.09
N VAL A 168 -12.89 -1.26 2.20
CA VAL A 168 -12.48 0.12 2.45
C VAL A 168 -13.70 1.01 2.25
N THR A 169 -14.08 1.74 3.29
CA THR A 169 -15.26 2.62 3.28
C THR A 169 -14.85 4.07 3.47
N ASN A 170 -15.31 4.96 2.60
CA ASN A 170 -15.27 6.41 2.80
C ASN A 170 -16.58 6.88 3.44
N PHE A 171 -16.54 7.24 4.73
CA PHE A 171 -17.76 7.66 5.45
C PHE A 171 -18.06 9.14 5.31
N ILE A 172 -17.03 9.97 5.13
CA ILE A 172 -17.11 11.43 5.18
C ILE A 172 -16.78 11.97 3.78
N PRO A 173 -17.78 12.06 2.90
CA PRO A 173 -17.58 12.63 1.58
C PRO A 173 -17.18 14.10 1.67
N LYS A 174 -16.30 14.51 0.76
CA LYS A 174 -15.85 15.90 0.63
C LYS A 174 -15.92 16.32 -0.84
N GLU A 175 -16.79 17.29 -1.13
CA GLU A 175 -17.05 17.80 -2.49
C GLU A 175 -15.77 18.22 -3.23
N TYR A 176 -14.75 18.67 -2.49
CA TYR A 176 -13.42 18.99 -3.01
C TYR A 176 -12.86 17.89 -3.94
N TYR A 177 -13.16 16.61 -3.71
CA TYR A 177 -12.63 15.49 -4.50
C TYR A 177 -13.46 15.09 -5.73
N LYS A 178 -14.54 15.80 -6.07
CA LYS A 178 -15.53 15.36 -7.08
C LYS A 178 -14.97 15.12 -8.48
N ASN A 179 -13.85 15.76 -8.81
CA ASN A 179 -13.19 15.65 -10.10
C ASN A 179 -11.75 15.10 -10.00
N ILE A 180 -11.42 14.49 -8.86
CA ILE A 180 -10.10 13.93 -8.59
C ILE A 180 -10.25 12.41 -8.59
N GLU A 181 -9.56 11.72 -9.50
CA GLU A 181 -9.43 10.26 -9.45
C GLU A 181 -8.55 9.91 -8.24
N VAL A 182 -9.10 9.18 -7.27
CA VAL A 182 -8.39 8.76 -6.05
C VAL A 182 -8.26 7.25 -6.01
N PHE A 183 -7.12 6.78 -5.54
CA PHE A 183 -6.80 5.36 -5.45
C PHE A 183 -6.37 4.99 -4.03
N PHE A 184 -7.00 3.96 -3.47
CA PHE A 184 -6.50 3.27 -2.30
C PHE A 184 -5.35 2.35 -2.68
N GLY A 185 -4.18 2.56 -2.07
CA GLY A 185 -2.96 1.82 -2.36
C GLY A 185 -2.59 0.84 -1.26
N ILE A 186 -2.14 -0.35 -1.64
CA ILE A 186 -1.51 -1.34 -0.76
C ILE A 186 -0.06 -1.52 -1.23
N PHE A 187 0.92 -1.34 -0.35
CA PHE A 187 2.32 -1.37 -0.75
C PHE A 187 3.26 -1.92 0.33
N PRO A 188 4.38 -2.58 -0.04
CA PRO A 188 5.47 -2.88 0.89
C PRO A 188 6.08 -1.60 1.46
N ILE A 189 6.40 -1.59 2.76
CA ILE A 189 7.42 -0.66 3.26
C ILE A 189 8.76 -1.09 2.66
N LYS A 190 9.47 -0.15 2.06
CA LYS A 190 10.90 -0.35 1.87
C LYS A 190 11.55 -0.13 3.23
N PRO A 191 12.28 -1.09 3.81
CA PRO A 191 13.17 -0.77 4.92
C PRO A 191 14.04 0.42 4.48
N ARG A 192 14.05 1.48 5.31
CA ARG A 192 14.90 2.66 5.12
C ARG A 192 16.37 2.26 5.20
#